data_AF-A0A737HM79-F1
#
_entry.id   AF-A0A737HM79-F1
#
_cell.length_a   1.000
_cell.length_b   1.000
_cell.length_c   1.000
_cell.angle_alpha   90.00
_cell.angle_beta   90.00
_cell.angle_gamma   90.00
#
_symmetry.space_group_name_H-M   'P 1'
#
loop_
_entity.id
_entity.type
_entity.pdbx_description
1 polymer ?
#
loop_
_entity_poly.entity_id
_entity_poly.type
_entity_poly.pdbx_seq_one_letter_code
_entity_poly.pdbx_strand_id
1 'polypeptide(L)'
;MQTKQRLDVPLSLKSVSDSGEFEGYGSVFGVKDSHDDVVMSGAFAASLRAWSDRKALPALLWQHRMDEPIGVYTEMKEDDVGLYVRGRLLIDDDPLAKRAHAHMKAGSLTGLSIGYVLKDWEYDRTKEAFLLKEIDLWEVSLVT
;
A
#
# COMPACT_ATOMS: atom_id res chain seq x y z
N MET A 1 -21.58 -7.97 5.70
CA MET A 1 -21.09 -7.12 4.60
C MET A 1 -19.66 -6.74 4.97
N GLN A 2 -18.65 -7.27 4.28
CA GLN A 2 -17.24 -6.95 4.58
C GLN A 2 -16.97 -5.52 4.12
N THR A 3 -16.66 -4.63 5.06
CA THR A 3 -16.38 -3.21 4.78
C THR A 3 -14.94 -3.08 4.29
N LYS A 4 -14.76 -2.46 3.12
CA LYS A 4 -13.43 -2.05 2.65
C LYS A 4 -12.92 -0.91 3.53
N GLN A 5 -11.68 -1.03 3.99
CA GLN A 5 -11.00 -0.01 4.80
C GLN A 5 -9.76 0.50 4.08
N ARG A 6 -9.24 1.63 4.57
CA ARG A 6 -8.03 2.30 4.09
C ARG A 6 -7.17 2.64 5.29
N LEU A 7 -5.86 2.45 5.17
CA LEU A 7 -4.89 2.83 6.19
C LEU A 7 -3.84 3.70 5.54
N ASP A 8 -3.87 4.98 5.93
CA ASP A 8 -2.95 6.00 5.45
C ASP A 8 -1.75 6.05 6.41
N VAL A 9 -0.59 5.58 5.93
CA VAL A 9 0.66 5.65 6.70
C VAL A 9 1.55 6.71 6.06
N PRO A 10 2.16 7.63 6.83
CA PRO A 10 3.18 8.51 6.29
C PRO A 10 4.31 7.68 5.68
N LEU A 11 4.52 7.85 4.39
CA LEU A 11 5.33 6.98 3.57
C LEU A 11 6.83 7.24 3.74
N SER A 12 7.59 6.16 3.65
CA SER A 12 9.01 6.21 3.29
C SER A 12 9.16 5.83 1.81
N LEU A 13 9.08 6.83 0.91
CA LEU A 13 9.36 6.64 -0.50
C LEU A 13 10.87 6.58 -0.60
N LYS A 14 11.42 5.39 -0.86
CA LYS A 14 12.88 5.23 -0.83
C LYS A 14 13.52 5.77 -2.09
N SER A 15 12.87 5.62 -3.25
CA SER A 15 13.38 6.13 -4.51
C SER A 15 12.30 6.26 -5.59
N VAL A 16 12.57 7.12 -6.58
CA VAL A 16 11.81 7.25 -7.84
C VAL A 16 12.82 7.46 -8.96
N SER A 17 12.80 6.60 -9.97
CA SER A 17 13.66 6.72 -11.15
C SER A 17 13.05 7.62 -12.21
N ASP A 18 13.86 8.06 -13.18
CA ASP A 18 13.35 8.77 -14.36
C ASP A 18 12.49 7.89 -15.27
N SER A 19 12.64 6.56 -15.20
CA SER A 19 11.84 5.58 -15.93
C SER A 19 10.49 5.23 -15.27
N GLY A 20 10.14 5.90 -14.17
CA GLY A 20 8.87 5.70 -13.46
C GLY A 20 8.87 4.48 -12.52
N GLU A 21 10.03 3.89 -12.24
CA GLU A 21 10.18 2.85 -11.23
C GLU A 21 10.28 3.49 -9.83
N PHE A 22 9.73 2.82 -8.84
CA PHE A 22 9.78 3.28 -7.45
C PHE A 22 9.74 2.10 -6.47
N GLU A 23 10.19 2.36 -5.25
CA GLU A 23 10.13 1.40 -4.15
C GLU A 23 9.89 2.12 -2.81
N GLY A 24 9.28 1.40 -1.86
CA GLY A 24 8.96 1.93 -0.55
C GLY A 24 8.20 0.93 0.31
N TYR A 25 7.62 1.44 1.40
CA TYR A 25 6.76 0.65 2.29
C TYR A 25 5.30 1.11 2.16
N GLY A 26 4.42 0.22 1.74
CA GLY A 26 2.98 0.48 1.71
C GLY A 26 2.37 0.56 3.12
N SER A 27 2.97 -0.14 4.07
CA SER A 27 2.62 -0.09 5.50
C SER A 27 3.84 -0.49 6.33
N VAL A 28 3.96 0.05 7.54
CA VAL A 28 5.03 -0.26 8.50
C VAL A 28 4.39 -0.90 9.73
N PHE A 29 4.97 -1.99 10.20
CA PHE A 29 4.41 -2.74 11.33
C PHE A 29 4.56 -2.00 12.65
N GLY A 30 3.59 -2.21 13.55
CA GLY A 30 3.66 -1.69 14.93
C GLY A 30 3.47 -0.19 15.06
N VAL A 31 3.22 0.54 13.96
CA VAL A 31 2.93 1.97 13.95
C VAL A 31 1.42 2.16 14.01
N LYS A 32 0.98 2.95 14.99
CA LYS A 32 -0.42 3.37 15.13
C LYS A 32 -0.72 4.48 14.11
N ASP A 33 -1.72 4.27 13.27
CA ASP A 33 -2.14 5.24 12.26
C ASP A 33 -3.15 6.25 12.82
N SER A 34 -3.69 7.13 11.96
CA SER A 34 -4.68 8.14 12.33
C SER A 34 -6.08 7.59 12.65
N HIS A 35 -6.34 6.31 12.38
CA HIS A 35 -7.60 5.61 12.65
C HIS A 35 -7.49 4.66 13.85
N ASP A 36 -6.42 4.80 14.63
CA ASP A 36 -6.08 3.93 15.76
C ASP A 36 -5.81 2.47 15.35
N ASP A 37 -5.43 2.21 14.10
CA ASP A 37 -5.06 0.88 13.61
C ASP A 37 -3.54 0.65 13.69
N VAL A 38 -3.14 -0.58 14.02
CA VAL A 38 -1.74 -1.03 14.06
C VAL A 38 -1.63 -2.32 13.27
N VAL A 39 -0.93 -2.28 12.14
CA VAL A 39 -0.66 -3.49 11.36
C VAL A 39 0.38 -4.35 12.06
N MET A 40 0.06 -5.61 12.29
CA MET A 40 0.96 -6.58 12.92
C MET A 40 1.79 -7.32 11.85
N SER A 41 2.99 -7.75 12.22
CA SER A 41 3.81 -8.61 11.35
C SER A 41 3.04 -9.90 11.02
N GLY A 42 3.03 -10.28 9.73
CA GLY A 42 2.29 -11.42 9.22
C GLY A 42 0.86 -11.11 8.78
N ALA A 43 0.37 -9.88 8.99
CA ALA A 43 -0.99 -9.51 8.62
C ALA A 43 -1.28 -9.57 7.12
N PHE A 44 -0.26 -9.44 6.27
CA PHE A 44 -0.40 -9.55 4.82
C PHE A 44 -0.13 -10.96 4.29
N ALA A 45 0.48 -11.86 5.09
CA ALA A 45 0.99 -13.16 4.62
C ALA A 45 -0.06 -13.99 3.87
N ALA A 46 -1.27 -14.11 4.43
CA ALA A 46 -2.36 -14.85 3.80
C ALA A 46 -2.81 -14.22 2.48
N SER A 47 -2.93 -12.90 2.43
CA SER A 47 -3.36 -12.15 1.24
C SER A 47 -2.31 -12.21 0.12
N LEU A 48 -1.02 -12.02 0.45
CA LEU A 48 0.08 -12.11 -0.51
C LEU A 48 0.19 -13.52 -1.11
N ARG A 49 -0.04 -14.56 -0.30
CA ARG A 49 -0.12 -15.94 -0.80
C ARG A 49 -1.27 -16.10 -1.80
N ALA A 50 -2.47 -15.61 -1.47
CA ALA A 50 -3.62 -15.67 -2.36
C ALA A 50 -3.40 -14.91 -3.69
N TRP A 51 -2.69 -13.79 -3.66
CA TRP A 51 -2.25 -13.07 -4.86
C TRP A 51 -1.24 -13.87 -5.70
N SER A 52 -0.24 -14.47 -5.05
CA SER A 52 0.75 -15.34 -5.68
C SER A 52 0.10 -16.54 -6.37
N ASP A 53 -0.88 -17.20 -5.73
CA ASP A 53 -1.60 -18.34 -6.32
C ASP A 53 -2.35 -17.95 -7.61
N ARG A 54 -2.77 -16.68 -7.72
CA ARG A 54 -3.40 -16.10 -8.92
C ARG A 54 -2.39 -15.55 -9.93
N LYS A 55 -1.09 -15.63 -9.65
CA LYS A 55 -0.01 -15.01 -10.45
C LYS A 55 -0.24 -13.52 -10.69
N ALA A 56 -0.70 -12.82 -9.66
CA ALA A 56 -1.01 -11.39 -9.72
C ALA A 56 -0.54 -10.68 -8.44
N LEU A 57 -0.60 -9.35 -8.43
CA LEU A 57 -0.32 -8.51 -7.27
C LEU A 57 -1.48 -7.51 -7.07
N PRO A 58 -1.62 -6.91 -5.87
CA PRO A 58 -2.56 -5.82 -5.62
C PRO A 58 -2.44 -4.69 -6.65
N ALA A 59 -3.51 -3.93 -6.83
CA ALA A 59 -3.52 -2.83 -7.79
C ALA A 59 -2.67 -1.64 -7.33
N LEU A 60 -1.99 -0.99 -8.28
CA LEU A 60 -1.34 0.31 -8.09
C LEU A 60 -2.28 1.41 -8.62
N LEU A 61 -2.93 2.13 -7.69
CA LEU A 61 -3.99 3.09 -8.01
C LEU A 61 -3.58 4.54 -7.70
N TRP A 62 -4.28 5.47 -8.32
CA TRP A 62 -4.24 6.88 -7.96
C TRP A 62 -5.24 7.20 -6.85
N GLN A 63 -4.79 7.63 -5.68
CA GLN A 63 -5.68 8.20 -4.64
C GLN A 63 -6.90 7.31 -4.31
N HIS A 64 -6.69 6.00 -4.18
CA HIS A 64 -7.73 4.99 -3.92
C HIS A 64 -8.85 4.89 -4.97
N ARG A 65 -8.63 5.45 -6.17
CA ARG A 65 -9.60 5.40 -7.26
C ARG A 65 -9.47 4.09 -8.03
N MET A 66 -10.45 3.21 -7.82
CA MET A 66 -10.50 1.87 -8.43
C MET A 66 -10.57 1.88 -9.96
N ASP A 67 -11.04 2.98 -10.54
CA ASP A 67 -11.14 3.25 -11.97
C ASP A 67 -9.86 3.86 -12.57
N GLU A 68 -8.86 4.19 -11.75
CA GLU A 68 -7.66 4.92 -12.16
C GLU A 68 -6.37 4.15 -11.78
N PRO A 69 -6.10 2.97 -12.38
CA PRO A 69 -4.81 2.31 -12.27
C PRO A 69 -3.74 3.10 -13.01
N ILE A 70 -2.56 3.26 -12.41
CA ILE A 70 -1.47 4.10 -12.94
C ILE A 70 -0.17 3.32 -13.20
N GLY A 71 -0.21 2.02 -12.97
CA GLY A 71 0.95 1.16 -13.14
C GLY A 71 0.76 -0.24 -12.58
N VAL A 72 1.89 -0.92 -12.38
CA VAL A 72 1.93 -2.28 -11.85
C VAL A 72 3.00 -2.40 -10.76
N TYR A 73 2.72 -3.21 -9.75
CA TYR A 73 3.77 -3.70 -8.86
C TYR A 73 4.55 -4.83 -9.54
N THR A 74 5.85 -4.87 -9.29
CA THR A 74 6.79 -5.90 -9.74
C THR A 74 7.29 -6.77 -8.59
N GLU A 75 7.21 -6.26 -7.35
CA GLU A 75 7.49 -7.01 -6.13
C GLU A 75 6.62 -6.48 -4.99
N MET A 76 6.12 -7.39 -4.16
CA MET A 76 5.46 -7.07 -2.91
C MET A 76 5.75 -8.18 -1.91
N LYS A 77 6.24 -7.83 -0.72
CA LYS A 77 6.57 -8.80 0.33
C LYS A 77 6.49 -8.15 1.71
N GLU A 78 6.28 -8.98 2.72
CA GLU A 78 6.56 -8.60 4.09
C GLU A 78 8.06 -8.78 4.38
N ASP A 79 8.64 -7.82 5.10
CA ASP A 79 9.95 -7.93 5.73
C ASP A 79 9.86 -7.54 7.22
N ASP A 80 11.00 -7.41 7.91
CA ASP A 80 11.02 -7.06 9.34
C ASP A 80 10.48 -5.64 9.63
N VAL A 81 10.31 -4.80 8.61
CA VAL A 81 9.81 -3.42 8.72
C VAL A 81 8.32 -3.35 8.44
N GLY A 82 7.85 -4.01 7.38
CA GLY A 82 6.48 -3.85 6.91
C GLY A 82 6.20 -4.48 5.56
N LEU A 83 5.22 -3.92 4.84
CA LEU A 83 4.88 -4.28 3.48
C LEU A 83 5.80 -3.53 2.50
N TYR A 84 6.88 -4.17 2.09
CA TYR A 84 7.76 -3.66 1.04
C TYR A 84 7.10 -3.80 -0.34
N VAL A 85 7.20 -2.75 -1.16
CA VAL A 85 6.70 -2.73 -2.53
C VAL A 85 7.73 -2.17 -3.49
N ARG A 86 7.71 -2.69 -4.72
CA ARG A 86 8.41 -2.12 -5.88
C ARG A 86 7.48 -2.14 -7.07
N GLY A 87 7.41 -1.04 -7.80
CA GLY A 87 6.46 -0.88 -8.90
C GLY A 87 6.97 0.02 -10.01
N ARG A 88 6.20 0.08 -11.08
CA ARG A 88 6.48 0.91 -12.25
C ARG A 88 5.22 1.59 -12.73
N LEU A 89 5.30 2.91 -12.90
CA LEU A 89 4.28 3.75 -13.49
C LEU A 89 4.32 3.65 -15.03
N LEU A 90 3.16 3.70 -15.68
CA LEU A 90 3.05 3.69 -17.15
C LEU A 90 3.24 5.10 -17.73
N ILE A 91 4.37 5.75 -17.43
CA ILE A 91 4.61 7.19 -17.68
C ILE A 91 4.60 7.59 -19.17
N ASP A 92 4.87 6.65 -20.07
CA ASP A 92 4.93 6.89 -21.51
C ASP A 92 3.56 6.68 -22.19
N ASP A 93 2.70 5.86 -21.60
CA ASP A 93 1.44 5.41 -22.20
C ASP A 93 0.20 6.04 -21.53
N ASP A 94 0.30 6.43 -20.26
CA ASP A 94 -0.81 6.96 -19.47
C ASP A 94 -0.51 8.38 -18.96
N PRO A 95 -1.28 9.40 -19.41
CA PRO A 95 -1.17 10.77 -18.91
C PRO A 95 -1.33 10.90 -17.39
N LEU A 96 -2.15 10.07 -16.75
CA LEU A 96 -2.34 10.10 -15.31
C LEU A 96 -1.11 9.56 -14.58
N ALA A 97 -0.56 8.42 -15.02
CA ALA A 97 0.72 7.89 -14.52
C ALA A 97 1.86 8.90 -14.69
N LYS A 98 1.94 9.58 -15.84
CA LYS A 98 2.93 10.65 -16.08
C LYS A 98 2.78 11.81 -15.11
N ARG A 99 1.55 12.24 -14.83
CA ARG A 99 1.26 13.27 -13.83
C ARG A 99 1.67 12.81 -12.43
N ALA A 100 1.34 11.56 -12.07
CA ALA A 100 1.72 10.99 -10.78
C ALA A 100 3.25 11.01 -10.59
N HIS A 101 4.01 10.56 -11.60
CA HIS A 101 5.47 10.59 -11.59
C HIS A 101 6.03 12.00 -11.39
N ALA A 102 5.49 12.99 -12.10
CA ALA A 102 5.91 14.38 -11.93
C ALA A 102 5.69 14.88 -10.48
N HIS A 103 4.56 14.55 -9.87
CA HIS A 103 4.28 14.92 -8.48
C HIS A 103 5.11 14.14 -7.46
N MET A 104 5.46 12.88 -7.73
CA MET A 104 6.41 12.13 -6.90
C MET A 104 7.79 12.80 -6.94
N LYS A 105 8.29 13.17 -8.13
CA LYS A 105 9.56 13.89 -8.28
C LYS A 105 9.55 15.28 -7.62
N ALA A 106 8.42 15.97 -7.67
CA ALA A 106 8.24 17.27 -7.03
C ALA A 106 8.03 17.18 -5.51
N GLY A 107 7.77 15.98 -4.97
CA GLY A 107 7.50 15.76 -3.55
C GLY A 107 6.10 16.18 -3.08
N SER A 108 5.15 16.38 -4.00
CA SER A 108 3.76 16.72 -3.64
C SER A 108 2.84 15.50 -3.50
N LEU A 109 3.27 14.33 -3.96
CA LEU A 109 2.73 13.05 -3.49
C LEU A 109 3.68 12.54 -2.43
N THR A 110 3.20 12.46 -1.19
CA THR A 110 4.06 12.17 -0.05
C THR A 110 3.88 10.75 0.47
N GLY A 111 2.97 9.96 -0.11
CA GLY A 111 2.37 8.80 0.54
C GLY A 111 2.14 7.57 -0.34
N LEU A 112 2.19 6.37 0.26
CA LEU A 112 1.46 5.18 -0.19
C LEU A 112 0.42 4.89 0.88
N SER A 113 -0.71 4.36 0.45
CA SER A 113 -1.77 3.94 1.35
C SER A 113 -2.32 2.60 0.90
N ILE A 114 -2.67 1.75 1.86
CA ILE A 114 -3.20 0.41 1.56
C ILE A 114 -4.72 0.41 1.59
N GLY A 115 -5.31 -0.32 0.66
CA GLY A 115 -6.71 -0.67 0.66
C GLY A 115 -6.87 -2.14 0.96
N TYR A 116 -7.64 -2.45 2.00
CA TYR A 116 -7.77 -3.80 2.51
C TYR A 116 -9.17 -4.09 3.05
N VAL A 117 -9.38 -5.35 3.41
CA VAL A 117 -10.56 -5.82 4.15
C VAL A 117 -10.08 -6.53 5.40
N LEU A 118 -10.64 -6.19 6.56
CA LEU A 118 -10.33 -6.85 7.82
C LEU A 118 -10.75 -8.32 7.81
N LYS A 119 -9.86 -9.20 8.29
CA LYS A 119 -10.13 -10.62 8.50
C LYS A 119 -9.99 -11.01 9.97
N ASP A 120 -8.88 -10.65 10.60
CA ASP A 120 -8.63 -10.88 12.03
C ASP A 120 -8.01 -9.63 12.68
N TRP A 121 -8.55 -9.25 13.83
CA TRP A 121 -8.12 -8.07 14.58
C TRP A 121 -8.54 -8.18 16.04
N GLU A 122 -7.86 -7.44 16.92
CA GLU A 122 -8.27 -7.26 18.31
C GLU A 122 -8.04 -5.83 18.78
N TYR A 123 -8.77 -5.39 19.80
CA TYR A 123 -8.53 -4.08 20.41
C TYR A 123 -7.59 -4.20 21.61
N ASP A 124 -6.43 -3.56 21.53
CA ASP A 124 -5.47 -3.45 22.63
C ASP A 124 -5.79 -2.20 23.46
N ARG A 125 -6.31 -2.41 24.68
CA ARG A 125 -6.68 -1.34 25.61
C ARG A 125 -5.49 -0.54 26.13
N THR A 126 -4.28 -1.11 26.12
CA THR A 126 -3.06 -0.44 26.60
C THR A 126 -2.54 0.52 25.55
N LYS A 127 -2.63 0.13 24.28
CA LYS A 127 -2.23 0.95 23.13
C LYS A 127 -3.36 1.86 22.62
N GLU A 128 -4.57 1.63 23.13
CA GLU A 128 -5.81 2.26 22.65
C GLU A 128 -5.92 2.14 21.12
N ALA A 129 -5.68 0.94 20.59
CA ALA A 129 -5.55 0.71 19.15
C ALA A 129 -6.09 -0.67 18.73
N PHE A 130 -6.55 -0.78 17.48
CA PHE A 130 -6.88 -2.04 16.84
C PHE A 130 -5.62 -2.68 16.26
N LEU A 131 -5.25 -3.85 16.78
CA LEU A 131 -4.15 -4.65 16.24
C LEU A 131 -4.70 -5.49 15.08
N LEU A 132 -4.29 -5.17 13.87
CA LEU A 132 -4.70 -5.86 12.66
C LEU A 132 -3.79 -7.07 12.47
N LYS A 133 -4.33 -8.27 12.68
CA LYS A 133 -3.59 -9.55 12.67
C LYS A 133 -3.66 -10.24 11.32
N GLU A 134 -4.75 -10.06 10.58
CA GLU A 134 -4.91 -10.57 9.22
C GLU A 134 -5.79 -9.60 8.42
N ILE A 135 -5.30 -9.22 7.25
CA ILE A 135 -6.02 -8.38 6.31
C ILE A 135 -5.94 -8.94 4.90
N ASP A 136 -6.99 -8.69 4.13
CA ASP A 136 -7.04 -8.99 2.71
C ASP A 136 -6.74 -7.72 1.92
N LEU A 137 -5.47 -7.58 1.55
CA LEU A 137 -4.93 -6.48 0.78
C LEU A 137 -5.38 -6.60 -0.68
N TRP A 138 -5.93 -5.53 -1.25
CA TRP A 138 -6.37 -5.53 -2.65
C TRP A 138 -5.78 -4.40 -3.50
N GLU A 139 -5.29 -3.33 -2.87
CA GLU A 139 -4.57 -2.26 -3.57
C GLU A 139 -3.58 -1.53 -2.66
N VAL A 140 -2.60 -0.87 -3.28
CA VAL A 140 -1.72 0.10 -2.64
C VAL A 140 -1.61 1.33 -3.55
N SER A 141 -2.09 2.47 -3.09
CA SER A 141 -2.27 3.71 -3.86
C SER A 141 -1.18 4.73 -3.61
N LEU A 142 -0.84 5.54 -4.63
CA LEU A 142 -0.13 6.80 -4.40
C LEU A 142 -1.10 7.86 -3.84
N VAL A 143 -0.70 8.49 -2.74
CA VAL A 143 -1.49 9.50 -2.03
C VAL A 143 -0.68 10.76 -1.70
N THR A 144 -1.38 11.84 -1.30
CA THR A 144 -0.81 13.14 -0.92
C THR A 144 -0.43 13.19 0.54
#